data_AF-A0A813A140-F1
#
_entry.id   AF-A0A813A140-F1
#
_cell.length_a   1.000
_cell.length_b   1.000
_cell.length_c   1.000
_cell.angle_alpha   90.00
_cell.angle_beta   90.00
_cell.angle_gamma   90.00
#
_symmetry.space_group_name_H-M   'P 1'
#
loop_
_entity.id
_entity.type
_entity.pdbx_description
1 polymer ?
#
loop_
_entity_poly.entity_id
_entity_poly.type
_entity_poly.pdbx_seq_one_letter_code
_entity_poly.pdbx_strand_id
1 'polypeptide(L)'
;MVLISSELACALEELVDAWDPQAECQPKSSELTAQFCKALGASDYFLDSADRIHFFIEKDAEDEDGKIKKSVSKARSLNKVGHGLHVADPLFREYSQSSKVAELVAELGWRDPVLPQSMYIFKQPATGSEVTSHQDSSFLYTTPRPTCMGLWLALDDATLENGCLWARPGSHKEAVRRIFARVSEDGAGTFEGLFHLGVILLAVSSSYGQ
;
A
#
# COMPACT_ATOMS: atom_id res chain seq x y z
N MET A 1 3.49 22.18 5.09
CA MET A 1 3.55 20.70 5.18
C MET A 1 2.43 20.19 6.07
N VAL A 2 2.23 20.77 7.26
CA VAL A 2 1.16 20.41 8.22
C VAL A 2 -0.27 20.49 7.66
N LEU A 3 -0.60 21.48 6.82
CA LEU A 3 -1.96 21.62 6.27
C LEU A 3 -2.34 20.45 5.33
N ILE A 4 -1.40 20.01 4.50
CA ILE A 4 -1.64 18.94 3.52
C ILE A 4 -1.75 17.59 4.23
N SER A 5 -1.01 17.36 5.32
CA SER A 5 -1.14 16.12 6.07
C SER A 5 -2.52 15.99 6.74
N SER A 6 -3.05 17.09 7.27
CA SER A 6 -4.42 17.11 7.82
C SER A 6 -5.51 16.93 6.75
N GLU A 7 -5.32 17.51 5.56
CA GLU A 7 -6.28 17.37 4.46
C GLU A 7 -6.35 15.91 3.97
N LEU A 8 -5.18 15.26 3.75
CA LEU A 8 -5.12 13.87 3.33
C LEU A 8 -5.69 12.90 4.37
N ALA A 9 -5.48 13.18 5.66
CA ALA A 9 -6.09 12.42 6.74
C ALA A 9 -7.61 12.56 6.72
N CYS A 10 -8.13 13.78 6.66
CA CYS A 10 -9.57 14.07 6.62
C CYS A 10 -10.26 13.38 5.42
N ALA A 11 -9.68 13.49 4.22
CA ALA A 11 -10.22 12.82 3.03
C ALA A 11 -10.30 11.30 3.21
N LEU A 12 -9.32 10.70 3.89
CA LEU A 12 -9.39 9.27 4.19
C LEU A 12 -10.47 8.94 5.24
N GLU A 13 -10.65 9.76 6.27
CA GLU A 13 -11.72 9.57 7.25
C GLU A 13 -13.09 9.55 6.57
N GLU A 14 -13.34 10.47 5.64
CA GLU A 14 -14.57 10.50 4.84
C GLU A 14 -14.75 9.22 4.00
N LEU A 15 -13.68 8.73 3.36
CA LEU A 15 -13.70 7.47 2.61
C LEU A 15 -14.01 6.27 3.52
N VAL A 16 -13.39 6.22 4.70
CA VAL A 16 -13.62 5.16 5.69
C VAL A 16 -15.03 5.20 6.21
N ASP A 17 -15.59 6.39 6.47
CA ASP A 17 -16.96 6.56 6.95
C ASP A 17 -17.99 6.12 5.91
N ALA A 18 -17.77 6.44 4.63
CA ALA A 18 -18.63 6.04 3.53
C ALA A 18 -18.55 4.54 3.18
N TRP A 19 -17.43 3.89 3.50
CA TRP A 19 -17.23 2.47 3.19
C TRP A 19 -18.17 1.55 3.98
N ASP A 20 -18.83 0.63 3.25
CA ASP A 20 -19.63 -0.46 3.82
C ASP A 20 -18.90 -1.81 3.70
N PRO A 21 -18.35 -2.35 4.80
CA PRO A 21 -17.62 -3.61 4.80
C PRO A 21 -18.49 -4.85 4.48
N GLN A 22 -19.83 -4.72 4.47
CA GLN A 22 -20.72 -5.84 4.13
C GLN A 22 -21.15 -5.86 2.65
N ALA A 23 -21.05 -4.72 1.96
CA ALA A 23 -21.41 -4.61 0.54
C ALA A 23 -20.27 -5.05 -0.40
N GLU A 24 -19.02 -4.88 0.05
CA GLU A 24 -17.84 -5.29 -0.70
C GLU A 24 -17.40 -6.70 -0.31
N CYS A 25 -17.05 -7.52 -1.30
CA CYS A 25 -16.69 -8.91 -1.12
C CYS A 25 -15.39 -9.05 -0.30
N GLN A 26 -15.56 -9.18 1.02
CA GLN A 26 -14.62 -9.55 2.08
C GLN A 26 -13.18 -9.01 1.99
N PRO A 27 -12.83 -7.98 2.79
CA PRO A 27 -11.44 -7.54 2.94
C PRO A 27 -10.64 -8.64 3.65
N LYS A 28 -9.61 -9.18 2.98
CA LYS A 28 -8.79 -10.28 3.54
C LYS A 28 -7.52 -9.72 4.19
N SER A 29 -7.23 -10.25 5.38
CA SER A 29 -5.96 -10.28 6.17
C SER A 29 -4.69 -9.85 5.43
N SER A 30 -3.67 -9.23 6.06
CA SER A 30 -2.51 -8.59 5.37
C SER A 30 -1.13 -9.30 5.42
N GLU A 31 -0.99 -10.51 6.00
CA GLU A 31 0.35 -11.12 6.24
C GLU A 31 1.04 -11.70 4.99
N LEU A 32 2.14 -11.11 4.53
CA LEU A 32 3.01 -11.61 3.44
C LEU A 32 3.70 -12.97 3.71
N THR A 33 2.93 -14.05 3.85
CA THR A 33 3.42 -15.44 3.83
C THR A 33 3.34 -16.02 2.42
N ALA A 34 4.11 -17.08 2.13
CA ALA A 34 4.04 -17.79 0.83
C ALA A 34 2.64 -18.34 0.55
N GLN A 35 1.92 -18.76 1.60
CA GLN A 35 0.54 -19.24 1.51
C GLN A 35 -0.44 -18.09 1.23
N PHE A 36 -0.14 -16.90 1.72
CA PHE A 36 -0.94 -15.70 1.55
C PHE A 36 -0.74 -15.02 0.19
N CYS A 37 0.47 -15.01 -0.36
CA CYS A 37 0.71 -14.51 -1.72
C CYS A 37 -0.06 -15.33 -2.78
N LYS A 38 -0.25 -16.63 -2.51
CA LYS A 38 -1.11 -17.50 -3.33
C LYS A 38 -2.60 -17.14 -3.22
N ALA A 39 -3.04 -16.62 -2.07
CA ALA A 39 -4.43 -16.23 -1.83
C ALA A 39 -4.74 -14.80 -2.33
N LEU A 40 -3.82 -13.85 -2.18
CA LEU A 40 -3.94 -12.47 -2.68
C LEU A 40 -3.93 -12.41 -4.21
N GLY A 41 -2.97 -13.08 -4.85
CA GLY A 41 -2.89 -13.14 -6.32
C GLY A 41 -4.01 -13.94 -6.99
N ALA A 42 -4.87 -14.58 -6.18
CA ALA A 42 -6.04 -15.34 -6.63
C ALA A 42 -7.37 -14.64 -6.30
N SER A 43 -7.36 -13.51 -5.58
CA SER A 43 -8.58 -12.79 -5.20
C SER A 43 -8.84 -11.63 -6.17
N ASP A 44 -9.98 -11.68 -6.87
CA ASP A 44 -10.42 -10.62 -7.77
C ASP A 44 -10.46 -9.26 -7.05
N TYR A 45 -10.80 -9.22 -5.76
CA TYR A 45 -10.81 -7.98 -4.97
C TYR A 45 -9.44 -7.32 -4.84
N PHE A 46 -8.36 -8.08 -4.70
CA PHE A 46 -7.03 -7.47 -4.61
C PHE A 46 -6.56 -7.00 -5.99
N LEU A 47 -6.79 -7.77 -7.04
CA LEU A 47 -6.37 -7.40 -8.40
C LEU A 47 -7.17 -6.22 -8.96
N ASP A 48 -8.47 -6.15 -8.70
CA ASP A 48 -9.36 -5.04 -9.10
C ASP A 48 -9.07 -3.75 -8.32
N SER A 49 -8.27 -3.81 -7.25
CA SER A 49 -7.90 -2.61 -6.47
C SER A 49 -6.84 -1.72 -7.15
N ALA A 50 -6.27 -2.13 -8.28
CA ALA A 50 -5.14 -1.45 -8.92
C ALA A 50 -5.43 0.03 -9.26
N ASP A 51 -6.64 0.33 -9.74
CA ASP A 51 -7.10 1.67 -10.10
C ASP A 51 -8.31 2.15 -9.27
N ARG A 52 -8.63 1.43 -8.18
CA ARG A 52 -9.78 1.69 -7.28
C ARG A 52 -9.35 1.89 -5.84
N ILE A 53 -10.30 2.31 -5.01
CA ILE A 53 -10.14 2.45 -3.56
C ILE A 53 -10.78 1.23 -2.90
N HIS A 54 -9.96 0.27 -2.51
CA HIS A 54 -10.35 -0.89 -1.72
C HIS A 54 -9.78 -0.80 -0.31
N PHE A 55 -10.47 -1.45 0.62
CA PHE A 55 -10.17 -1.44 2.04
C PHE A 55 -9.65 -2.82 2.45
N PHE A 56 -8.56 -2.86 3.20
CA PHE A 56 -7.94 -4.09 3.65
C PHE A 56 -7.85 -4.07 5.17
N ILE A 57 -8.44 -5.07 5.83
CA ILE A 57 -8.49 -5.16 7.28
C ILE A 57 -7.32 -5.96 7.85
N GLU A 58 -7.00 -5.70 9.11
CA GLU A 58 -6.12 -6.52 9.93
C GLU A 58 -6.70 -7.93 10.07
N LYS A 59 -5.83 -8.93 9.98
CA LYS A 59 -6.20 -10.35 10.12
C LYS A 59 -6.88 -10.61 11.46
N ASP A 60 -6.38 -9.99 12.52
CA ASP A 60 -6.91 -10.17 13.88
C ASP A 60 -8.22 -9.39 14.11
N ALA A 61 -8.67 -8.57 13.15
CA ALA A 61 -9.97 -7.92 13.18
C ALA A 61 -11.07 -8.74 12.50
N GLU A 62 -10.73 -9.84 11.83
CA GLU A 62 -11.64 -10.73 11.10
C GLU A 62 -12.14 -11.89 11.99
N ASP A 63 -13.45 -12.14 12.03
CA ASP A 63 -14.07 -13.28 12.72
C ASP A 63 -14.07 -14.56 11.86
N GLU A 64 -14.62 -15.65 12.39
CA GLU A 64 -14.65 -16.96 11.70
C GLU A 64 -15.46 -16.95 10.40
N ASP A 65 -16.37 -15.98 10.23
CA ASP A 65 -17.21 -15.81 9.04
C ASP A 65 -16.62 -14.81 8.03
N GLY A 66 -15.41 -14.29 8.29
CA GLY A 66 -14.76 -13.30 7.44
C GLY A 66 -15.32 -11.88 7.59
N LYS A 67 -15.95 -11.58 8.73
CA LYS A 67 -16.52 -10.26 9.03
C LYS A 67 -15.70 -9.55 10.09
N ILE A 68 -15.84 -8.23 10.17
CA ILE A 68 -15.21 -7.46 11.25
C ILE A 68 -15.79 -7.90 12.60
N LYS A 69 -14.92 -8.31 13.52
CA LYS A 69 -15.28 -8.67 14.90
C LYS A 69 -16.06 -7.54 15.55
N LYS A 70 -17.16 -7.87 16.23
CA LYS A 70 -18.00 -6.89 16.97
C LYS A 70 -17.24 -6.08 18.03
N SER A 71 -16.10 -6.58 18.51
CA SER A 71 -15.24 -5.91 19.48
C SER A 71 -14.31 -4.85 18.87
N VAL A 72 -14.23 -4.76 17.54
CA VAL A 72 -13.35 -3.86 16.80
C VAL A 72 -14.19 -2.89 15.97
N SER A 73 -13.86 -1.60 15.99
CA SER A 73 -14.55 -0.61 15.15
C SER A 73 -14.06 -0.70 13.71
N LYS A 74 -14.89 -0.26 12.76
CA LYS A 74 -14.56 -0.20 11.33
C LYS A 74 -13.19 0.45 11.09
N ALA A 75 -12.97 1.67 11.61
CA ALA A 75 -11.70 2.38 11.47
C ALA A 75 -10.50 1.62 12.07
N ARG A 76 -10.65 0.98 13.24
CA ARG A 76 -9.57 0.22 13.89
C ARG A 76 -9.31 -1.14 13.27
N SER A 77 -10.25 -1.65 12.47
CA SER A 77 -10.05 -2.90 11.73
C SER A 77 -9.13 -2.72 10.53
N LEU A 78 -8.92 -1.50 10.03
CA LEU A 78 -8.18 -1.26 8.80
C LEU A 78 -6.67 -1.40 8.99
N ASN A 79 -6.04 -2.14 8.07
CA ASN A 79 -4.60 -2.21 7.87
C ASN A 79 -4.14 -1.20 6.81
N LYS A 80 -4.84 -1.16 5.67
CA LYS A 80 -4.54 -0.24 4.58
C LYS A 80 -5.75 0.06 3.69
N VAL A 81 -5.65 1.14 2.93
CA VAL A 81 -6.55 1.51 1.84
C VAL A 81 -5.72 1.75 0.59
N GLY A 82 -6.17 1.22 -0.55
CA GLY A 82 -5.41 1.28 -1.81
C GLY A 82 -6.09 0.49 -2.93
N HIS A 83 -5.49 0.31 -4.09
CA HIS A 83 -4.15 0.77 -4.50
C HIS A 83 -4.23 1.99 -5.45
N GLY A 84 -5.44 2.44 -5.76
CA GLY A 84 -5.72 3.53 -6.70
C GLY A 84 -6.10 4.87 -6.04
N LEU A 85 -5.71 5.17 -4.78
CA LEU A 85 -6.03 6.48 -4.17
C LEU A 85 -5.61 7.67 -5.05
N HIS A 86 -4.39 7.64 -5.60
CA HIS A 86 -3.88 8.64 -6.55
C HIS A 86 -4.65 8.71 -7.87
N VAL A 87 -5.42 7.66 -8.21
CA VAL A 87 -6.27 7.61 -9.40
C VAL A 87 -7.68 8.03 -9.08
N ALA A 88 -8.27 7.59 -7.98
CA ALA A 88 -9.70 7.68 -7.72
C ALA A 88 -10.07 8.87 -6.82
N ASP A 89 -9.20 9.27 -5.90
CA ASP A 89 -9.44 10.39 -5.00
C ASP A 89 -8.80 11.70 -5.54
N PRO A 90 -9.55 12.81 -5.65
CA PRO A 90 -9.02 14.07 -6.16
C PRO A 90 -7.86 14.65 -5.35
N LEU A 91 -7.90 14.55 -4.02
CA LEU A 91 -6.89 15.16 -3.15
C LEU A 91 -5.59 14.36 -3.17
N PHE A 92 -5.67 13.02 -3.10
CA PHE A 92 -4.50 12.16 -3.28
C PHE A 92 -3.90 12.31 -4.69
N ARG A 93 -4.73 12.49 -5.72
CA ARG A 93 -4.27 12.79 -7.09
C ARG A 93 -3.54 14.14 -7.15
N GLU A 94 -4.13 15.19 -6.61
CA GLU A 94 -3.52 16.53 -6.60
C GLU A 94 -2.18 16.53 -5.86
N TYR A 95 -2.12 15.89 -4.69
CA TYR A 95 -0.88 15.78 -3.93
C TYR A 95 0.22 15.03 -4.71
N SER A 96 -0.12 13.86 -5.25
CA SER A 96 0.83 13.00 -5.97
C SER A 96 1.34 13.64 -7.27
N GLN A 97 0.56 14.52 -7.89
CA GLN A 97 0.91 15.27 -9.09
C GLN A 97 1.40 16.69 -8.81
N SER A 98 1.57 17.04 -7.53
CA SER A 98 2.01 18.38 -7.14
C SER A 98 3.42 18.69 -7.64
N SER A 99 3.71 19.98 -7.89
CA SER A 99 5.04 20.40 -8.35
C SER A 99 6.15 19.98 -7.39
N LYS A 100 5.88 19.94 -6.08
CA LYS A 100 6.84 19.48 -5.06
C LYS A 100 7.23 18.02 -5.25
N VAL A 101 6.26 17.14 -5.51
CA VAL A 101 6.55 15.72 -5.77
C VAL A 101 7.29 15.58 -7.10
N ALA A 102 6.86 16.29 -8.15
CA ALA A 102 7.52 16.25 -9.45
C ALA A 102 8.97 16.74 -9.38
N GLU A 103 9.22 17.86 -8.69
CA GLU A 103 10.55 18.44 -8.49
C GLU A 103 11.45 17.49 -7.69
N LEU A 104 10.97 16.94 -6.56
CA LEU A 104 11.71 15.97 -5.75
C LEU A 104 12.15 14.76 -6.58
N VAL A 105 11.21 14.21 -7.35
CA VAL A 105 11.47 13.02 -8.18
C VAL A 105 12.46 13.33 -9.30
N ALA A 106 12.35 14.51 -9.91
CA ALA A 106 13.30 14.98 -10.91
C ALA A 106 14.72 15.18 -10.33
N GLU A 107 14.82 15.75 -9.12
CA GLU A 107 16.09 15.91 -8.40
C GLU A 107 16.74 14.57 -8.05
N LEU A 108 15.94 13.54 -7.76
CA LEU A 108 16.42 12.17 -7.56
C LEU A 108 16.84 11.48 -8.86
N GLY A 109 16.61 12.11 -10.02
CA GLY A 109 17.09 11.66 -11.34
C GLY A 109 16.08 10.86 -12.16
N TRP A 110 14.80 10.83 -11.76
CA TRP A 110 13.74 10.21 -12.55
C TRP A 110 13.25 11.20 -13.61
N ARG A 111 13.22 10.75 -14.88
CA ARG A 111 12.92 11.61 -16.03
C ARG A 111 11.47 11.55 -16.48
N ASP A 112 10.92 10.34 -16.48
CA ASP A 112 9.54 10.06 -16.91
C ASP A 112 8.95 9.02 -15.94
N PRO A 113 8.73 9.41 -14.67
CA PRO A 113 8.21 8.53 -13.65
C PRO A 113 6.71 8.26 -13.87
N VAL A 114 6.28 7.03 -13.61
CA VAL A 114 4.88 6.65 -13.50
C VAL A 114 4.56 6.25 -12.06
N LEU A 115 3.34 6.53 -11.63
CA LEU A 115 2.81 6.15 -10.32
C LEU A 115 1.80 5.02 -10.52
N PRO A 116 2.20 3.74 -10.43
CA PRO A 116 1.28 2.62 -10.58
C PRO A 116 0.52 2.27 -9.30
N GLN A 117 0.92 2.80 -8.15
CA GLN A 117 0.33 2.42 -6.87
C GLN A 117 0.43 3.53 -5.83
N SER A 118 -0.66 3.71 -5.08
CA SER A 118 -0.68 4.49 -3.85
C SER A 118 -1.45 3.77 -2.75
N MET A 119 -0.96 3.84 -1.52
CA MET A 119 -1.63 3.27 -0.36
C MET A 119 -1.64 4.24 0.81
N TYR A 120 -2.69 4.14 1.62
CA TYR A 120 -2.70 4.63 2.99
C TYR A 120 -2.54 3.44 3.94
N ILE A 121 -1.60 3.51 4.87
CA ILE A 121 -1.24 2.43 5.79
C ILE A 121 -1.57 2.89 7.21
N PHE A 122 -2.44 2.14 7.87
CA PHE A 122 -2.78 2.36 9.26
C PHE A 122 -1.79 1.62 10.16
N LYS A 123 -1.23 2.33 11.13
CA LYS A 123 -0.46 1.75 12.24
C LYS A 123 -1.34 1.73 13.48
N GLN A 124 -2.29 0.79 13.50
CA GLN A 124 -3.23 0.66 14.61
C GLN A 124 -2.47 0.38 15.92
N PRO A 125 -2.76 1.10 17.01
CA PRO A 125 -2.11 0.85 18.30
C PRO A 125 -2.43 -0.55 18.80
N ALA A 126 -1.40 -1.25 19.31
CA ALA A 126 -1.45 -2.61 19.84
C ALA A 126 -1.84 -3.75 18.88
N THR A 127 -2.50 -3.48 17.75
CA THR A 127 -3.01 -4.51 16.82
C THR A 127 -2.51 -4.37 15.38
N GLY A 128 -1.69 -3.36 15.07
CA GLY A 128 -1.13 -3.21 13.73
C GLY A 128 -0.18 -4.36 13.38
N SER A 129 -0.46 -5.07 12.29
CA SER A 129 0.38 -6.20 11.86
C SER A 129 1.81 -5.75 11.52
N GLU A 130 2.79 -6.57 11.89
CA GLU A 130 4.18 -6.36 11.50
C GLU A 130 4.34 -6.49 9.99
N VAL A 131 5.01 -5.50 9.37
CA VAL A 131 5.44 -5.61 7.98
C VAL A 131 6.81 -6.28 7.97
N THR A 132 6.85 -7.52 7.49
CA THR A 132 8.11 -8.27 7.39
C THR A 132 9.09 -7.64 6.40
N SER A 133 10.38 -7.91 6.58
CA SER A 133 11.44 -7.38 5.70
C SER A 133 11.23 -7.80 4.24
N HIS A 134 11.16 -6.83 3.33
CA HIS A 134 10.97 -7.05 1.90
C HIS A 134 11.68 -5.97 1.05
N GLN A 135 11.64 -6.16 -0.26
CA GLN A 135 12.01 -5.16 -1.26
C GLN A 135 10.76 -4.87 -2.11
N ASP A 136 10.39 -3.62 -2.32
CA ASP A 136 9.19 -3.26 -3.10
C ASP A 136 9.25 -3.81 -4.53
N SER A 137 10.45 -3.85 -5.13
CA SER A 137 10.69 -4.48 -6.43
C SER A 137 10.40 -5.99 -6.46
N SER A 138 10.15 -6.64 -5.32
CA SER A 138 9.64 -8.02 -5.29
C SER A 138 8.20 -8.09 -5.80
N PHE A 139 7.43 -7.01 -5.66
CA PHE A 139 6.04 -6.88 -6.07
C PHE A 139 5.89 -6.01 -7.31
N LEU A 140 6.63 -4.89 -7.38
CA LEU A 140 6.64 -3.95 -8.51
C LEU A 140 7.93 -4.15 -9.32
N TYR A 141 8.02 -5.30 -9.98
CA TYR A 141 9.22 -5.69 -10.72
C TYR A 141 9.32 -4.97 -12.08
N THR A 142 10.54 -4.59 -12.45
CA THR A 142 10.84 -3.80 -13.66
C THR A 142 12.10 -4.32 -14.34
N THR A 143 12.19 -4.13 -15.66
CA THR A 143 13.32 -4.60 -16.50
C THR A 143 13.82 -3.47 -17.40
N PRO A 144 15.12 -3.44 -17.79
CA PRO A 144 16.17 -4.45 -17.53
C PRO A 144 16.82 -4.37 -16.15
N ARG A 145 16.45 -3.39 -15.32
CA ARG A 145 16.91 -3.25 -13.93
C ARG A 145 15.75 -2.76 -13.06
N PRO A 146 15.80 -3.00 -11.73
CA PRO A 146 14.81 -2.44 -10.81
C PRO A 146 14.82 -0.89 -10.85
N THR A 147 13.65 -0.29 -11.02
CA THR A 147 13.44 1.18 -11.07
C THR A 147 12.43 1.68 -10.03
N CYS A 148 11.93 0.80 -9.17
CA CYS A 148 10.94 1.14 -8.16
C CYS A 148 11.54 2.07 -7.09
N MET A 149 10.89 3.21 -6.85
CA MET A 149 11.14 4.14 -5.76
C MET A 149 9.90 4.24 -4.88
N GLY A 150 10.05 4.05 -3.58
CA GLY A 150 9.00 4.37 -2.61
C GLY A 150 9.13 5.82 -2.14
N LEU A 151 8.05 6.59 -2.24
CA LEU A 151 7.85 7.83 -1.51
C LEU A 151 6.95 7.52 -0.32
N TRP A 152 7.49 7.66 0.89
CA TRP A 152 6.74 7.44 2.11
C TRP A 152 6.55 8.76 2.87
N LEU A 153 5.30 9.09 3.20
CA LEU A 153 4.91 10.28 3.94
C LEU A 153 4.34 9.89 5.31
N ALA A 154 4.98 10.39 6.37
CA ALA A 154 4.40 10.34 7.72
C ALA A 154 3.33 11.43 7.85
N LEU A 155 2.09 11.06 8.14
CA LEU A 155 1.05 12.02 8.54
C LEU A 155 1.07 12.30 10.04
N ASP A 156 1.52 11.32 10.81
CA ASP A 156 1.82 11.43 12.23
C ASP A 156 3.30 11.19 12.49
N ASP A 157 3.77 11.54 13.69
CA ASP A 157 5.11 11.23 14.14
C ASP A 157 5.37 9.71 14.08
N ALA A 158 6.45 9.31 13.43
CA ALA A 158 6.87 7.91 13.35
C ALA A 158 8.05 7.66 14.29
N THR A 159 7.78 6.94 15.38
CA THR A 159 8.72 6.65 16.46
C THR A 159 9.01 5.15 16.55
N LEU A 160 9.97 4.78 17.40
CA LEU A 160 10.31 3.38 17.64
C LEU A 160 9.14 2.62 18.28
N GLU A 161 8.32 3.32 19.05
CA GLU A 161 7.21 2.76 19.84
C GLU A 161 5.94 2.55 19.00
N ASN A 162 5.74 3.32 17.91
CA ASN A 162 4.55 3.21 17.05
C ASN A 162 4.82 2.61 15.65
N GLY A 163 6.00 2.02 15.46
CA GLY A 163 6.32 1.23 14.29
C GLY A 163 6.85 2.03 13.10
N CYS A 164 7.83 2.92 13.35
CA CYS A 164 8.58 3.59 12.29
C CYS A 164 9.26 2.61 11.31
N LEU A 165 9.69 3.12 10.16
CA LEU A 165 10.41 2.32 9.17
C LEU A 165 11.80 1.92 9.67
N TRP A 166 12.21 0.70 9.30
CA TRP A 166 13.56 0.20 9.44
C TRP A 166 14.13 -0.13 8.07
N ALA A 167 15.36 0.29 7.80
CA ALA A 167 16.07 -0.01 6.56
C ALA A 167 17.48 -0.53 6.85
N ARG A 168 17.98 -1.42 5.98
CA ARG A 168 19.39 -1.85 6.02
C ARG A 168 20.19 -1.01 5.01
N PRO A 169 21.06 -0.07 5.44
CA PRO A 169 21.82 0.77 4.52
C PRO A 169 22.60 -0.06 3.50
N GLY A 170 22.57 0.36 2.23
CA GLY A 170 23.25 -0.32 1.13
C GLY A 170 22.53 -1.54 0.54
N SER A 171 21.46 -2.04 1.14
CA SER A 171 20.73 -3.22 0.64
C SER A 171 20.10 -3.03 -0.74
N HIS A 172 19.84 -1.79 -1.16
CA HIS A 172 19.34 -1.46 -2.52
C HIS A 172 20.34 -1.79 -3.64
N LYS A 173 21.61 -2.07 -3.31
CA LYS A 173 22.63 -2.53 -4.28
C LYS A 173 22.62 -4.03 -4.48
N GLU A 174 21.91 -4.77 -3.62
CA GLU A 174 21.73 -6.21 -3.76
C GLU A 174 20.69 -6.53 -4.83
N ALA A 175 20.77 -7.72 -5.43
CA ALA A 175 19.73 -8.19 -6.33
C ALA A 175 18.39 -8.35 -5.59
N VAL A 176 17.28 -8.21 -6.34
CA VAL A 176 15.95 -8.51 -5.83
C VAL A 176 15.89 -9.99 -5.46
N ARG A 177 15.62 -10.30 -4.18
CA ARG A 177 15.75 -11.66 -3.63
C ARG A 177 14.59 -12.59 -4.00
N ARG A 178 13.40 -12.03 -4.23
CA ARG A 178 12.16 -12.75 -4.54
C ARG A 178 11.36 -11.92 -5.52
N ILE A 179 10.68 -12.58 -6.43
CA ILE A 179 9.76 -11.93 -7.35
C ILE A 179 8.43 -12.66 -7.24
N PHE A 180 7.38 -11.91 -6.94
CA PHE A 180 6.01 -12.41 -6.94
C PHE A 180 5.43 -12.17 -8.33
N ALA A 181 5.17 -13.27 -9.04
CA ALA A 181 4.54 -13.26 -10.34
C ALA A 181 3.24 -14.06 -10.26
N ARG A 182 2.24 -13.66 -11.04
CA ARG A 182 1.07 -14.50 -11.27
C ARG A 182 1.53 -15.71 -12.07
N VAL A 183 1.07 -16.89 -11.71
CA VAL A 183 1.27 -18.08 -12.53
C VAL A 183 -0.07 -18.36 -13.18
N SER A 184 -0.13 -18.39 -14.50
CA SER A 184 -1.31 -18.84 -15.22
C SER A 184 -1.57 -20.33 -14.96
N GLU A 185 -2.78 -20.80 -15.25
CA GLU A 185 -3.18 -22.20 -14.99
C GLU A 185 -2.29 -23.23 -15.70
N ASP A 186 -1.60 -22.83 -16.76
CA ASP A 186 -0.63 -23.63 -17.52
C ASP A 186 0.77 -23.71 -16.86
N GLY A 187 0.95 -23.10 -15.70
CA GLY A 187 2.22 -23.09 -14.97
C GLY A 187 3.25 -22.07 -15.49
N ALA A 188 2.90 -21.26 -16.49
CA ALA A 188 3.75 -20.16 -16.94
C ALA A 188 3.62 -18.98 -15.97
N GLY A 189 4.74 -18.40 -15.53
CA GLY A 189 4.73 -17.14 -14.80
C GLY A 189 4.39 -16.00 -15.76
N THR A 190 3.26 -15.32 -15.56
CA THR A 190 2.90 -14.10 -16.26
C THR A 190 3.24 -12.88 -15.41
N PHE A 191 3.91 -11.92 -16.04
CA PHE A 191 4.12 -10.59 -15.49
C PHE A 191 3.16 -9.62 -16.18
N GLU A 192 1.95 -9.52 -15.66
CA GLU A 192 1.03 -8.46 -16.08
C GLU A 192 1.47 -7.15 -15.43
N GLY A 193 1.80 -6.14 -16.25
CA GLY A 193 2.29 -4.84 -15.76
C GLY A 193 3.82 -4.71 -15.64
N LEU A 194 4.61 -5.36 -16.49
CA LEU A 194 6.04 -5.06 -16.63
C LEU A 194 6.25 -3.56 -16.94
N PHE A 195 6.70 -2.79 -15.96
CA PHE A 195 7.01 -1.38 -16.18
C PHE A 195 8.44 -1.26 -16.72
N HIS A 196 8.57 -0.57 -17.85
CA HIS A 196 9.85 -0.17 -18.43
C HIS A 196 10.30 1.23 -17.97
N LEU A 197 9.45 1.92 -17.20
CA LEU A 197 9.63 3.28 -16.70
C LEU A 197 9.98 3.28 -15.20
N GLY A 198 10.41 4.44 -14.70
CA GLY A 198 10.60 4.64 -13.27
C GLY A 198 9.27 4.52 -12.55
N VAL A 199 9.14 3.59 -11.61
CA VAL A 199 7.91 3.36 -10.86
C VAL A 199 8.00 4.05 -9.51
N ILE A 200 6.99 4.82 -9.15
CA ILE A 200 6.85 5.41 -7.81
C ILE A 200 5.75 4.70 -7.06
N LEU A 201 6.01 4.32 -5.82
CA LEU A 201 5.00 3.92 -4.87
C LEU A 201 4.78 5.08 -3.90
N LEU A 202 3.57 5.63 -3.82
CA LEU A 202 3.23 6.59 -2.78
C LEU A 202 2.58 5.88 -1.60
N ALA A 203 3.28 5.81 -0.47
CA ALA A 203 2.74 5.29 0.77
C ALA A 203 2.58 6.42 1.78
N VAL A 204 1.40 6.51 2.38
CA VAL A 204 1.10 7.47 3.43
C VAL A 204 0.78 6.68 4.69
N SER A 205 1.25 7.08 5.86
CA SER A 205 0.92 6.37 7.10
C SER A 205 0.54 7.27 8.26
N SER A 206 -0.38 6.77 9.06
CA SER A 206 -0.88 7.41 10.26
C SER A 206 -0.99 6.42 11.43
N SER A 207 -0.74 6.91 12.64
CA SER A 207 -1.08 6.26 13.89
C SER A 207 -2.46 6.74 14.33
N TYR A 208 -3.48 5.91 14.11
CA TYR A 208 -4.85 6.26 14.49
C TYR A 208 -5.01 6.31 16.01
N GLY A 209 -5.39 7.47 16.56
CA GLY A 209 -5.88 7.62 17.94
C GLY A 209 -4.85 7.80 19.05
N GLN A 210 -3.86 8.68 18.88
CA GLN A 210 -3.13 9.25 20.03
C GLN A 210 -3.93 10.38 20.70
#